data_AF-A0A942KIJ1-F1
#
_entry.id   AF-A0A942KIJ1-F1
#
_cell.length_a   1.000
_cell.length_b   1.000
_cell.length_c   1.000
_cell.angle_alpha   90.00
_cell.angle_beta   90.00
_cell.angle_gamma   90.00
#
_symmetry.space_group_name_H-M   'P 1'
#
loop_
_entity.id
_entity.type
_entity.pdbx_description
1 polymer ?
#
loop_
_entity_poly.entity_id
_entity_poly.type
_entity_poly.pdbx_seq_one_letter_code
_entity_poly.pdbx_strand_id
1 'polypeptide(L)' 'MSRVSLNTPAPDFTLPDFSGSPVRLSDFRGRKNVLLVFNRTFT' A
#
# COMPACT_ATOMS: atom_id res chain seq x y z
N MET A 1 -10.45 -14.93 -6.36
CA MET A 1 -9.80 -14.47 -5.12
C MET A 1 -8.56 -13.68 -5.52
N SER A 2 -8.48 -12.41 -5.13
CA SER A 2 -7.32 -11.53 -5.39
C SER A 2 -6.15 -11.96 -4.51
N ARG A 3 -5.46 -13.04 -4.93
CA ARG A 3 -4.34 -13.62 -4.20
C ARG A 3 -3.09 -12.84 -4.57
N VAL A 4 -2.58 -12.03 -3.64
CA VAL A 4 -1.26 -11.40 -3.82
C VAL A 4 -0.22 -12.52 -3.87
N SER A 5 0.67 -12.46 -4.87
CA SER A 5 1.76 -13.44 -5.00
C SER A 5 2.84 -13.15 -3.98
N LEU A 6 3.28 -14.18 -3.27
CA LEU A 6 4.39 -14.08 -2.32
C LEU A 6 5.71 -13.99 -3.06
N ASN A 7 6.70 -13.33 -2.45
CA ASN A 7 8.07 -13.18 -2.97
C ASN A 7 8.16 -12.45 -4.33
N THR A 8 7.11 -11.72 -4.71
CA THR A 8 7.13 -10.80 -5.86
C THR A 8 6.99 -9.35 -5.37
N PRO A 9 7.46 -8.35 -6.14
CA PRO A 9 7.20 -6.95 -5.81
C PRO A 9 5.71 -6.70 -5.55
N ALA A 10 5.39 -5.99 -4.47
CA ALA A 10 4.02 -5.56 -4.19
C ALA A 10 3.50 -4.67 -5.34
N PRO A 11 2.21 -4.79 -5.72
CA PRO A 11 1.61 -3.89 -6.70
C PRO A 11 1.73 -2.44 -6.23
N ASP A 12 2.27 -1.58 -7.09
CA ASP A 12 2.47 -0.17 -6.74
C ASP A 12 1.15 0.60 -6.86
N PHE A 13 0.98 1.60 -6.00
CA PHE A 13 -0.13 2.53 -6.05
C PHE A 13 0.27 3.85 -5.42
N THR A 14 -0.45 4.90 -5.80
CA THR A 14 -0.36 6.22 -5.18
C THR A 14 -1.74 6.61 -4.67
N LEU A 15 -1.83 6.94 -3.39
CA LEU A 15 -3.04 7.43 -2.75
C LEU A 15 -2.73 8.70 -1.96
N PRO A 16 -3.70 9.61 -1.80
CA PRO A 16 -3.53 10.71 -0.87
C PRO A 16 -3.46 10.19 0.57
N ASP A 17 -2.61 10.80 1.39
CA ASP A 17 -2.69 10.67 2.84
C ASP A 17 -3.84 11.50 3.42
N PHE A 18 -3.94 11.55 4.76
CA PHE A 18 -5.00 12.30 5.45
C PHE A 18 -4.92 13.82 5.21
N SER A 19 -3.79 14.34 4.76
CA SER A 19 -3.59 15.75 4.40
C SER A 19 -3.82 16.03 2.90
N GLY A 20 -4.12 15.00 2.11
CA GLY A 20 -4.22 15.08 0.65
C GLY A 20 -2.88 14.96 -0.07
N SER A 21 -1.77 14.78 0.65
CA SER A 21 -0.44 14.66 0.04
C SER A 21 -0.29 13.28 -0.62
N PRO A 22 0.24 13.20 -1.85
CA PRO A 22 0.38 11.92 -2.53
C PRO A 22 1.44 11.04 -1.84
N VAL A 23 1.07 9.80 -1.55
CA VAL A 23 1.95 8.76 -1.01
C VAL A 23 2.00 7.60 -1.99
N ARG A 24 3.20 7.28 -2.48
CA ARG A 24 3.44 6.13 -3.37
C ARG A 24 4.09 4.98 -2.59
N LEU A 25 3.55 3.76 -2.75
CA LEU A 25 4.04 2.59 -2.03
C LEU A 25 5.53 2.30 -2.32
N SER A 26 5.94 2.42 -3.58
CA SER A 26 7.32 2.15 -4.00
C SER A 26 8.37 3.09 -3.39
N ASP A 27 7.98 4.25 -2.86
CA ASP A 27 8.91 5.18 -2.20
C ASP A 27 9.51 4.63 -0.89
N PHE A 28 8.84 3.64 -0.28
CA PHE A 28 9.31 2.98 0.94
C PHE A 28 10.21 1.77 0.68
N ARG A 29 10.31 1.32 -0.57
CA ARG A 29 11.07 0.10 -0.93
C ARG A 29 12.54 0.25 -0.56
N GLY A 30 13.07 -0.73 0.19
CA GLY A 30 14.45 -0.73 0.66
C GLY A 30 14.76 0.29 1.77
N ARG A 31 13.75 1.04 2.23
CA ARG A 31 13.92 2.09 3.26
C ARG A 31 13.30 1.68 4.59
N LYS A 32 12.12 1.06 4.58
CA LYS A 32 11.37 0.63 5.77
C LYS A 32 10.53 -0.61 5.48
N ASN A 33 10.21 -1.37 6.53
CA ASN A 33 9.14 -2.37 6.47
C ASN A 33 7.79 -1.65 6.44
N VAL A 34 6.85 -2.14 5.61
CA VAL A 34 5.54 -1.51 5.39
C VAL A 34 4.45 -2.56 5.64
N LEU A 35 3.42 -2.17 6.40
CA LEU A 35 2.21 -2.95 6.62
C LEU A 35 1.03 -2.21 6.00
N LEU A 36 0.29 -2.88 5.11
CA LEU A 36 -0.94 -2.34 4.52
C LEU A 36 -2.15 -2.86 5.27
N VAL A 37 -2.97 -1.95 5.79
CA VAL A 37 -4.21 -2.28 6.49
C VAL A 37 -5.39 -1.81 5.62
N PHE A 38 -6.08 -2.76 5.01
CA PHE A 38 -7.30 -2.50 4.25
C PHE A 38 -8.52 -2.66 5.17
N ASN A 39 -8.97 -1.54 5.73
CA ASN A 39 -10.19 -1.53 6.53
C ASN A 39 -11.40 -1.69 5.62
N ARG A 40 -12.32 -2.56 6.01
CA ARG A 40 -13.66 -2.60 5.42
C ARG A 40 -14.50 -1.55 6.12
N THR A 41 -15.10 -0.62 5.38
CA THR A 41 -16.14 0.24 5.91
C THR A 41 -17.39 -0.61 6.13
N PHE A 42 -17.97 -0.55 7.32
CA PHE A 42 -19.32 -1.04 7.57
C PHE A 42 -20.27 0.12 7.25
N THR A 43 -20.96 0.02 6.12
CA THR A 43 -22.19 0.79 5.87
C THR A 43 -23.38 -0.05 6.26
#